data_AF-A0AA36BTL6-F1
#
_entry.id   AF-A0AA36BTL6-F1
#
_cell.length_a   1.000
_cell.length_b   1.000
_cell.length_c   1.000
_cell.angle_alpha   90.00
_cell.angle_beta   90.00
_cell.angle_gamma   90.00
#
_symmetry.space_group_name_H-M   'P 1'
#
loop_
_entity.id
_entity.type
_entity.pdbx_description
1 polymer ?
#
loop_
_entity_poly.entity_id
_entity_poly.type
_entity_poly.pdbx_seq_one_letter_code
_entity_poly.pdbx_strand_id
1 'polypeptide(L)'
;MMDKDWPVVKIKFGTLSDYFNAIYKKHKIAPGDPPPNIPSLSGDFFTYADRDDHYWSGYYTSRPFQKVLDREMEHQLRGAEILFFLVSRYLKIHDGSKFPLIEFMQSLVNARRNLALFQHHDGITGTSKDVVVDDYGDRGKAFLESTAAKRVWSRMAKDVGYSQL
;
A
#
# COMPACT_ATOMS: atom_id res chain seq x y z
N MET A 1 16.62 48.57 36.56
CA MET A 1 16.12 48.17 35.22
C MET A 1 16.65 46.78 34.94
N MET A 2 15.78 45.77 34.86
CA MET A 2 16.17 44.41 34.50
C MET A 2 15.99 44.25 32.99
N ASP A 3 17.09 44.15 32.25
CA ASP A 3 17.08 43.70 30.86
C ASP A 3 16.65 42.23 30.82
N LYS A 4 15.43 42.00 30.30
CA LYS A 4 14.90 40.66 30.03
C LYS A 4 15.08 40.38 28.54
N ASP A 5 16.31 40.06 28.15
CA ASP A 5 16.63 39.54 26.81
C ASP A 5 16.11 38.09 26.69
N TRP A 6 14.83 37.93 26.34
CA TRP A 6 14.32 36.63 25.91
C TRP A 6 14.84 36.35 24.50
N PRO A 7 15.38 35.15 24.20
CA PRO A 7 15.81 34.83 22.84
C PRO A 7 14.64 34.96 21.87
N VAL A 8 14.81 35.79 20.83
CA VAL A 8 13.82 36.02 19.79
C VAL A 8 13.58 34.72 19.02
N VAL A 9 12.46 34.03 19.32
CA VAL A 9 12.04 32.83 18.62
C VAL A 9 11.47 33.22 17.26
N LYS A 10 11.98 32.62 16.18
CA LYS A 10 11.44 32.80 14.82
C LYS A 10 10.46 31.68 14.50
N ILE A 11 9.18 32.03 14.35
CA ILE A 11 8.09 31.11 14.00
C ILE A 11 7.69 31.36 12.54
N LYS A 12 7.57 30.30 11.75
CA LYS A 12 7.10 30.34 10.36
C LYS A 12 6.37 29.05 10.01
N PHE A 13 5.51 29.09 8.99
CA PHE A 13 5.05 27.88 8.33
C PHE A 13 6.23 27.16 7.66
N GLY A 14 6.17 25.84 7.65
CA GLY A 14 7.18 24.99 7.04
C GLY A 14 6.64 23.59 6.76
N THR A 15 7.35 22.87 5.91
CA THR A 15 7.09 21.48 5.56
C THR A 15 7.90 20.53 6.46
N LEU A 16 7.58 19.24 6.40
CA LEU A 16 8.39 18.21 7.07
C LEU A 16 9.84 18.23 6.55
N SER A 17 10.02 18.47 5.25
CA SER A 17 11.34 18.62 4.63
C SER A 17 12.09 19.82 5.19
N ASP A 18 11.43 20.96 5.42
CA ASP A 18 12.07 22.14 6.02
C ASP A 18 12.60 21.84 7.44
N TYR A 19 11.83 21.09 8.22
CA TYR A 19 12.24 20.67 9.57
C TYR A 19 13.48 19.78 9.53
N PHE A 20 13.47 18.70 8.75
CA PHE A 20 14.62 17.80 8.67
C PHE A 20 15.84 18.48 8.03
N ASN A 21 15.64 19.32 7.01
CA ASN A 21 16.72 20.14 6.45
C ASN A 21 17.33 21.09 7.47
N ALA A 22 16.54 21.66 8.38
CA ALA A 22 17.05 22.49 9.47
C ALA A 22 17.88 21.67 10.47
N ILE A 23 17.48 20.42 10.77
CA ILE A 23 18.29 19.48 11.56
C ILE A 23 19.61 19.19 10.86
N TYR A 24 19.58 18.77 9.60
CA TYR A 24 20.79 18.46 8.84
C TYR A 24 21.75 19.67 8.78
N LYS A 25 21.21 20.86 8.51
CA LYS A 25 21.97 22.12 8.51
C LYS A 25 22.57 22.46 9.87
N LYS A 26 21.80 22.28 10.96
CA LYS A 26 22.26 22.54 12.34
C LYS A 26 23.44 21.65 12.71
N HIS A 27 23.42 20.39 12.28
CA HIS A 27 24.45 19.41 12.57
C HIS A 27 25.57 19.33 11.51
N LYS A 28 25.46 20.09 10.41
CA LYS A 28 26.40 20.08 9.27
C LYS A 28 26.59 18.69 8.66
N ILE A 29 25.49 17.95 8.50
CA ILE A 29 25.46 16.58 7.98
C ILE A 29 24.69 16.53 6.65
N ALA A 30 24.93 15.50 5.84
CA ALA A 30 24.18 15.34 4.60
C ALA A 30 22.76 14.83 4.88
N PRO A 31 21.77 15.15 4.02
CA PRO A 31 20.43 14.59 4.15
C PRO A 31 20.45 13.06 4.12
N GLY A 32 19.88 12.44 5.14
CA GLY A 32 19.87 10.99 5.33
C GLY A 32 20.91 10.48 6.33
N ASP A 33 21.93 11.28 6.67
CA ASP A 33 22.88 10.92 7.72
C ASP A 33 22.28 11.20 9.12
N PRO A 34 22.51 10.31 10.10
CA PRO A 34 22.03 10.53 11.46
C PRO A 34 22.84 11.67 12.14
N PRO A 35 22.17 12.61 12.82
CA PRO A 35 22.86 13.55 13.70
C PRO A 35 23.75 12.88 14.75
N PRO A 36 24.86 13.52 15.15
CA PRO A 36 25.74 13.00 16.19
C PRO A 36 24.99 12.88 17.52
N ASN A 37 25.36 11.86 18.31
CA ASN A 37 24.78 11.55 19.63
C ASN A 37 23.29 11.17 19.61
N ILE A 38 22.74 10.73 18.48
CA ILE A 38 21.45 10.04 18.46
C ILE A 38 21.67 8.56 18.82
N PRO A 39 20.92 8.01 19.81
CA PRO A 39 21.03 6.60 20.15
C PRO A 39 20.52 5.73 18.99
N SER A 40 21.17 4.59 18.76
CA SER A 40 20.60 3.55 17.91
C SER A 40 19.41 2.91 18.63
N LEU A 41 18.35 2.62 17.88
CA LEU A 41 17.15 1.95 18.38
C LEU A 41 16.84 0.75 17.49
N SER A 42 16.46 -0.36 18.10
CA SER A 42 16.07 -1.59 17.41
C SER A 42 14.90 -2.25 18.12
N GLY A 43 13.98 -2.86 17.36
CA GLY A 43 12.73 -3.43 17.87
C GLY A 43 11.52 -2.92 17.09
N ASP A 44 10.33 -3.13 17.65
CA ASP A 44 9.08 -2.55 17.15
C ASP A 44 8.47 -1.59 18.18
N PHE A 45 7.28 -1.07 17.86
CA PHE A 45 6.50 -0.22 18.74
C PHE A 45 5.12 -0.85 19.04
N PHE A 46 5.04 -2.19 19.15
CA PHE A 46 3.83 -2.89 19.53
C PHE A 46 3.91 -3.41 20.99
N THR A 47 2.81 -3.46 21.74
CA THR A 47 1.46 -2.97 21.43
C THR A 47 1.31 -1.51 21.90
N TYR A 48 0.77 -0.65 21.05
CA TYR A 48 0.51 0.76 21.40
C TYR A 48 -0.56 0.88 22.50
N ALA A 49 -0.34 1.77 23.45
CA ALA A 49 -1.34 2.25 24.40
C ALA A 49 -1.23 3.77 24.49
N ASP A 50 -2.36 4.48 24.34
CA ASP A 50 -2.39 5.94 24.44
C ASP A 50 -2.51 6.40 25.90
N ARG A 51 -3.07 5.57 26.79
CA ARG A 51 -3.25 5.81 28.23
C ARG A 51 -3.23 4.51 29.01
N ASP A 52 -2.74 4.59 30.25
CA ASP A 52 -2.82 3.55 31.28
C ASP A 52 -2.66 2.11 30.73
N ASP A 53 -3.72 1.30 30.79
CA ASP A 53 -3.81 -0.08 30.33
C ASP A 53 -4.65 -0.25 29.05
N HIS A 54 -4.94 0.84 28.33
CA HIS A 54 -5.71 0.84 27.08
C HIS A 54 -4.84 0.40 25.89
N TYR A 55 -4.46 -0.87 25.87
CA TYR A 55 -3.71 -1.45 24.76
C TYR A 55 -4.58 -1.64 23.51
N TRP A 56 -4.10 -1.13 22.38
CA TRP A 56 -4.78 -1.23 21.09
C TRP A 56 -4.49 -2.59 20.41
N SER A 57 -4.58 -3.70 21.14
CA SER A 57 -4.42 -5.05 20.57
C SER A 57 -5.70 -5.59 19.92
N GLY A 58 -6.87 -4.99 20.21
CA GLY A 58 -8.16 -5.45 19.70
C GLY A 58 -8.24 -5.45 18.16
N TYR A 59 -7.70 -4.41 17.51
CA TYR A 59 -7.74 -4.30 16.04
C TYR A 59 -6.93 -5.37 15.32
N TYR A 60 -6.07 -6.12 16.03
CA TYR A 60 -5.39 -7.30 15.47
C TYR A 60 -6.40 -8.37 15.03
N THR A 61 -7.60 -8.39 15.61
CA THR A 61 -8.63 -9.41 15.34
C THR A 61 -9.95 -8.87 14.81
N SER A 62 -10.25 -7.57 15.01
CA SER A 62 -11.49 -6.94 14.53
C SER A 62 -11.74 -7.23 13.05
N ARG A 63 -12.97 -7.64 12.71
CA ARG A 63 -13.42 -7.93 11.33
C ARG A 63 -12.48 -8.95 10.62
N PRO A 64 -12.39 -10.18 11.15
CA PRO A 64 -11.42 -11.17 10.67
C PRO A 64 -11.69 -11.63 9.23
N PHE A 65 -12.94 -11.59 8.77
CA PHE A 65 -13.29 -11.91 7.38
C PHE A 65 -12.54 -11.02 6.38
N GLN A 66 -12.53 -9.70 6.62
CA GLN A 66 -11.84 -8.74 5.77
C GLN A 66 -10.32 -8.91 5.84
N LYS A 67 -9.77 -9.30 7.00
CA LYS A 67 -8.34 -9.63 7.14
C LYS A 67 -7.94 -10.89 6.36
N VAL A 68 -8.83 -11.87 6.22
CA VAL A 68 -8.59 -13.03 5.34
C VAL A 68 -8.69 -12.61 3.87
N LEU A 69 -9.70 -11.81 3.53
CA LEU A 69 -9.88 -11.28 2.18
C LEU A 69 -8.64 -10.51 1.70
N ASP A 70 -8.02 -9.73 2.58
CA ASP A 70 -6.74 -9.05 2.32
C ASP A 70 -5.66 -9.99 1.75
N ARG A 71 -5.41 -11.10 2.45
CA ARG A 71 -4.38 -12.08 2.06
C ARG A 71 -4.71 -12.77 0.75
N GLU A 72 -5.99 -13.06 0.51
CA GLU A 72 -6.43 -13.63 -0.77
C GLU A 72 -6.22 -12.63 -1.91
N MET A 73 -6.57 -11.35 -1.70
CA MET A 73 -6.34 -10.30 -2.68
C MET A 73 -4.83 -10.10 -2.96
N GLU A 74 -3.98 -10.07 -1.94
CA GLU A 74 -2.53 -10.00 -2.10
C GLU A 74 -1.99 -11.16 -2.94
N HIS A 75 -2.42 -12.40 -2.63
CA HIS A 75 -2.02 -13.60 -3.35
C HIS A 75 -2.45 -13.54 -4.82
N GLN A 76 -3.71 -13.19 -5.08
CA GLN A 76 -4.24 -13.10 -6.45
C GLN A 76 -3.57 -11.99 -7.27
N LEU A 77 -3.35 -10.82 -6.67
CA LEU A 77 -2.67 -9.72 -7.36
C LEU A 77 -1.27 -10.15 -7.78
N ARG A 78 -0.51 -10.74 -6.86
CA ARG A 78 0.85 -11.23 -7.14
C ARG A 78 0.85 -12.26 -8.27
N GLY A 79 -0.07 -13.23 -8.24
CA GLY A 79 -0.20 -14.22 -9.30
C GLY A 79 -0.53 -13.59 -10.65
N ALA A 80 -1.47 -12.64 -10.68
CA ALA A 80 -1.87 -11.92 -11.89
C ALA A 80 -0.73 -11.09 -12.48
N GLU A 81 0.09 -10.42 -11.66
CA GLU A 81 1.24 -9.64 -12.11
C GLU A 81 2.36 -10.51 -12.69
N ILE A 82 2.66 -11.65 -12.04
CA ILE A 82 3.65 -12.61 -12.56
C ILE A 82 3.20 -13.13 -13.92
N LEU A 83 1.94 -13.56 -14.03
CA LEU A 83 1.38 -14.04 -15.30
C LEU A 83 1.41 -12.96 -16.37
N PHE A 84 0.99 -11.74 -16.03
CA PHE A 84 1.03 -10.60 -16.96
C PHE A 84 2.45 -10.37 -17.48
N PHE A 85 3.47 -10.43 -16.64
CA PHE A 85 4.86 -10.29 -17.06
C PHE A 85 5.29 -11.40 -18.04
N LEU A 86 5.00 -12.66 -17.71
CA LEU A 86 5.34 -13.81 -18.56
C LEU A 86 4.65 -13.71 -19.93
N VAL A 87 3.36 -13.37 -19.94
CA VAL A 87 2.57 -13.18 -21.17
C VAL A 87 3.09 -12.00 -21.98
N SER A 88 3.37 -10.87 -21.34
CA SER A 88 3.98 -9.70 -21.99
C SER A 88 5.29 -10.06 -22.68
N ARG A 89 6.12 -10.90 -22.04
CA ARG A 89 7.39 -11.35 -22.60
C ARG A 89 7.19 -12.29 -23.78
N TYR A 90 6.27 -13.25 -23.66
CA TYR A 90 5.93 -14.19 -24.74
C TYR A 90 5.44 -13.43 -25.99
N LEU A 91 4.49 -12.50 -25.82
CA LEU A 91 3.90 -11.68 -26.89
C LEU A 91 4.85 -10.64 -27.50
N LYS A 92 6.02 -10.42 -26.88
CA LYS A 92 7.08 -9.60 -27.48
C LYS A 92 7.94 -10.43 -28.46
N ILE A 93 8.03 -11.74 -28.23
CA ILE A 93 8.79 -12.69 -29.05
C ILE A 93 7.91 -13.22 -30.19
N HIS A 94 6.65 -13.51 -29.89
CA HIS A 94 5.63 -13.96 -30.83
C HIS A 94 4.75 -12.77 -31.25
N ASP A 95 4.17 -12.75 -32.45
CA ASP A 95 3.25 -11.66 -32.85
C ASP A 95 2.01 -11.62 -31.93
N GLY A 96 2.05 -10.72 -30.95
CA GLY A 96 1.01 -10.49 -29.97
C GLY A 96 0.15 -9.27 -30.26
N SER A 97 0.19 -8.71 -31.47
CA SER A 97 -0.48 -7.44 -31.83
C SER A 97 -1.99 -7.41 -31.53
N LYS A 98 -2.65 -8.57 -31.47
CA LYS A 98 -4.09 -8.71 -31.17
C LYS A 98 -4.40 -8.86 -29.68
N PHE A 99 -3.41 -9.05 -28.82
CA PHE A 99 -3.64 -9.26 -27.39
C PHE A 99 -3.85 -7.92 -26.66
N PRO A 100 -4.91 -7.76 -25.85
CA PRO A 100 -5.26 -6.47 -25.24
C PRO A 100 -4.43 -6.17 -23.99
N LEU A 101 -3.11 -6.04 -24.16
CA LEU A 101 -2.15 -5.90 -23.04
C LEU A 101 -2.42 -4.62 -22.21
N ILE A 102 -2.82 -3.53 -22.85
CA ILE A 102 -3.12 -2.26 -22.18
C ILE A 102 -4.34 -2.40 -21.26
N GLU A 103 -5.40 -3.09 -21.70
CA GLU A 103 -6.61 -3.32 -20.89
C GLU A 103 -6.29 -4.17 -19.66
N PHE A 104 -5.45 -5.19 -19.81
CA PHE A 104 -4.98 -6.00 -18.67
C PHE A 104 -4.12 -5.19 -17.72
N MET A 105 -3.22 -4.34 -18.22
CA MET A 105 -2.43 -3.45 -17.37
C MET A 105 -3.32 -2.49 -16.57
N GLN A 106 -4.35 -1.92 -17.20
CA GLN A 106 -5.34 -1.07 -16.52
C GLN A 106 -6.08 -1.84 -15.43
N SER A 107 -6.47 -3.08 -15.70
CA SER A 107 -7.12 -3.96 -14.71
C SER A 107 -6.21 -4.23 -13.51
N LEU A 108 -4.93 -4.51 -13.74
CA LEU A 108 -3.94 -4.65 -12.66
C LEU A 108 -3.75 -3.36 -11.87
N VAL A 109 -3.74 -2.19 -12.52
CA VAL A 109 -3.68 -0.90 -11.83
C VAL A 109 -4.89 -0.68 -10.92
N ASN A 110 -6.09 -1.03 -11.38
CA ASN A 110 -7.30 -0.94 -10.56
C ASN A 110 -7.25 -1.89 -9.37
N ALA A 111 -6.79 -3.13 -9.58
CA ALA A 111 -6.57 -4.10 -8.51
C ALA A 111 -5.57 -3.57 -7.46
N ARG A 112 -4.41 -3.06 -7.87
CA ARG A 112 -3.42 -2.45 -6.96
C ARG A 112 -4.04 -1.34 -6.12
N ARG A 113 -4.82 -0.45 -6.74
CA ARG A 113 -5.44 0.70 -6.06
C ARG A 113 -6.46 0.25 -5.00
N ASN A 114 -7.30 -0.73 -5.32
CA ASN A 114 -8.30 -1.24 -4.37
C ASN A 114 -7.62 -1.92 -3.16
N LEU A 115 -6.60 -2.75 -3.40
CA LEU A 115 -5.84 -3.37 -2.32
C LEU A 115 -5.08 -2.33 -1.48
N ALA A 116 -4.42 -1.36 -2.13
CA ALA A 116 -3.70 -0.28 -1.44
C ALA A 116 -4.61 0.60 -0.60
N LEU A 117 -5.83 0.89 -1.07
CA LEU A 117 -6.82 1.63 -0.30
C LEU A 117 -7.29 0.83 0.92
N PHE A 118 -7.40 -0.50 0.81
CA PHE A 118 -7.73 -1.37 1.93
C PHE A 118 -6.62 -1.41 3.02
N GLN A 119 -5.36 -1.17 2.64
CA GLN A 119 -4.24 -1.02 3.59
C GLN A 119 -4.32 0.24 4.46
N HIS A 120 -5.29 1.13 4.21
CA HIS A 120 -5.55 2.25 5.12
C HIS A 120 -5.70 1.74 6.56
N HIS A 121 -5.20 2.51 7.53
CA HIS A 121 -5.16 2.10 8.94
C HIS A 121 -6.54 2.01 9.60
N ASP A 122 -7.62 2.35 8.91
CA ASP A 122 -9.01 2.02 9.30
C ASP A 122 -9.69 0.97 8.41
N GLY A 123 -9.00 0.51 7.36
CA GLY A 123 -9.44 -0.57 6.47
C GLY A 123 -9.05 -1.94 7.05
N ILE A 124 -7.81 -2.37 6.83
CA ILE A 124 -7.28 -3.67 7.28
C ILE A 124 -7.40 -3.89 8.79
N THR A 125 -7.34 -2.82 9.59
CA THR A 125 -7.49 -2.86 11.05
C THR A 125 -8.92 -3.17 11.48
N GLY A 126 -9.91 -2.91 10.63
CA GLY A 126 -11.33 -3.13 10.92
C GLY A 126 -11.94 -2.10 11.88
N THR A 127 -11.37 -0.91 12.00
CA THR A 127 -11.81 0.19 12.89
C THR A 127 -12.79 1.16 12.24
N SER A 128 -13.08 1.02 10.94
CA SER A 128 -14.09 1.79 10.23
C SER A 128 -15.54 1.46 10.66
N LYS A 129 -16.44 2.42 10.42
CA LYS A 129 -17.90 2.23 10.52
C LYS A 129 -18.38 1.19 9.50
N ASP A 130 -19.50 0.53 9.78
CA ASP A 130 -20.03 -0.55 8.92
C ASP A 130 -20.20 -0.12 7.45
N VAL A 131 -20.79 1.05 7.20
CA VAL A 131 -20.98 1.56 5.81
C VAL A 131 -19.66 1.74 5.04
N VAL A 132 -18.56 2.03 5.73
CA VAL A 132 -17.23 2.16 5.11
C VAL A 132 -16.62 0.78 4.87
N VAL A 133 -16.90 -0.18 5.77
CA VAL A 133 -16.50 -1.58 5.59
C VAL A 133 -17.24 -2.22 4.42
N ASP A 134 -18.50 -1.89 4.21
CA ASP A 134 -19.26 -2.31 3.04
C ASP A 134 -18.63 -1.75 1.75
N ASP A 135 -18.20 -0.47 1.72
CA ASP A 135 -17.46 0.11 0.58
C ASP A 135 -16.12 -0.62 0.34
N TYR A 136 -15.39 -0.98 1.40
CA TYR A 136 -14.19 -1.82 1.25
C TYR A 136 -14.54 -3.20 0.67
N GLY A 137 -15.68 -3.78 1.04
CA GLY A 137 -16.19 -5.03 0.47
C GLY A 137 -16.50 -4.92 -1.02
N ASP A 138 -17.20 -3.87 -1.43
CA ASP A 138 -17.52 -3.59 -2.84
C ASP A 138 -16.25 -3.37 -3.68
N ARG A 139 -15.25 -2.67 -3.12
CA ARG A 139 -13.93 -2.51 -3.75
C ARG A 139 -13.16 -3.82 -3.84
N GLY A 140 -13.27 -4.68 -2.84
CA GLY A 140 -12.74 -6.04 -2.86
C GLY A 140 -13.38 -6.87 -3.98
N LYS A 141 -14.69 -6.74 -4.20
CA LYS A 141 -15.36 -7.37 -5.34
C LYS A 141 -14.84 -6.84 -6.68
N ALA A 142 -14.71 -5.51 -6.83
CA ALA A 142 -14.15 -4.89 -8.02
C ALA A 142 -12.69 -5.31 -8.27
N PHE A 143 -11.91 -5.53 -7.20
CA PHE A 143 -10.57 -6.11 -7.25
C PHE A 143 -10.60 -7.51 -7.87
N LEU A 144 -11.48 -8.40 -7.37
CA LEU A 144 -11.59 -9.78 -7.85
C LEU A 144 -11.99 -9.82 -9.32
N GLU A 145 -12.90 -8.94 -9.75
CA GLU A 145 -13.28 -8.80 -11.16
C GLU A 145 -12.12 -8.32 -12.04
N SER A 146 -11.25 -7.44 -11.50
CA SER A 146 -10.08 -6.90 -12.20
C SER A 146 -8.92 -7.91 -12.30
N THR A 147 -8.81 -8.83 -11.33
CA THR A 147 -7.78 -9.88 -11.30
C THR A 147 -8.28 -11.23 -11.83
N ALA A 148 -9.57 -11.34 -12.16
CA ALA A 148 -10.18 -12.57 -12.64
C ALA A 148 -9.48 -13.11 -13.90
N ALA A 149 -8.53 -13.99 -13.66
CA ALA A 149 -7.83 -14.79 -14.65
C ALA A 149 -8.80 -15.55 -15.56
N LYS A 150 -10.05 -15.80 -15.17
CA LYS A 150 -11.07 -16.42 -16.04
C LYS A 150 -11.27 -15.68 -17.37
N ARG A 151 -11.20 -14.35 -17.41
CA ARG A 151 -11.30 -13.59 -18.68
C ARG A 151 -10.01 -13.62 -19.49
N VAL A 152 -8.86 -13.56 -18.82
CA VAL A 152 -7.53 -13.65 -19.43
C VAL A 152 -7.32 -15.05 -20.01
N TRP A 153 -7.49 -16.10 -19.20
CA TRP A 153 -7.32 -17.51 -19.51
C TRP A 153 -8.31 -18.00 -20.56
N SER A 154 -9.61 -17.66 -20.48
CA SER A 154 -10.58 -18.07 -21.50
C SER A 154 -10.31 -17.41 -22.86
N ARG A 155 -9.75 -16.20 -22.89
CA ARG A 155 -9.30 -15.55 -24.13
C ARG A 155 -7.96 -16.11 -24.62
N MET A 156 -6.98 -16.29 -23.74
CA MET A 156 -5.70 -16.91 -24.09
C MET A 156 -5.87 -18.33 -24.62
N ALA A 157 -6.70 -19.18 -24.00
CA ALA A 157 -6.96 -20.53 -24.48
C ALA A 157 -7.62 -20.53 -25.87
N LYS A 158 -8.47 -19.54 -26.17
CA LYS A 158 -9.10 -19.36 -27.48
C LYS A 158 -8.11 -18.83 -28.53
N ASP A 159 -7.28 -17.86 -28.18
CA ASP A 159 -6.37 -17.17 -29.12
C ASP A 159 -5.09 -17.98 -29.38
N VAL A 160 -4.69 -18.87 -28.45
CA VAL A 160 -3.51 -19.76 -28.58
C VAL A 160 -3.90 -21.14 -29.15
N GLY A 161 -5.16 -21.35 -29.55
CA GLY A 161 -5.58 -22.55 -30.28
C GLY A 161 -5.76 -23.81 -29.43
N TYR A 162 -5.87 -23.70 -28.10
CA TYR A 162 -6.27 -24.80 -27.24
C TYR A 162 -7.81 -24.95 -27.25
N SER A 163 -8.35 -25.37 -28.39
CA SER A 163 -9.69 -25.94 -28.45
C SER A 163 -9.61 -27.46 -28.33
N GLN A 164 -10.16 -27.99 -27.24
CA GLN A 164 -10.39 -29.42 -26.93
C GLN A 164 -9.20 -30.21 -26.35
N LEU A 165 -9.20 -30.29 -25.01
CA LEU A 165 -9.28 -31.56 -24.29
C LEU A 165 -10.48 -31.48 -23.33
#